data_AF-A0AAW3K9D6-F1
#
_entry.id   AF-A0AAW3K9D6-F1
#
_cell.length_a   1.000
_cell.length_b   1.000
_cell.length_c   1.000
_cell.angle_alpha   90.00
_cell.angle_beta   90.00
_cell.angle_gamma   90.00
#
_symmetry.space_group_name_H-M   'P 1'
#
loop_
_entity.id
_entity.type
_entity.pdbx_description
1 polymer ?
#
loop_
_entity_poly.entity_id
_entity_poly.type
_entity_poly.pdbx_seq_one_letter_code
_entity_poly.pdbx_strand_id
1 'polypeptide(L)'
;MRRLTSGIAFLLIGIGSAQAAPGSCAARAATMLDALGRNDYAAAKAEMGPSLQDEQQQKMLISMWEALVRNNWGPYRSHGDATTLVDDGTVTRIRLPLQFNHGDTNATISCHAKNGGAIDELVLL
;
A
#
# COMPACT_ATOMS: atom_id res chain seq x y z
N MET A 1 -35.11 -25.98 -43.53
CA MET A 1 -33.70 -25.79 -43.92
C MET A 1 -33.25 -24.40 -43.48
N ARG A 2 -32.33 -24.27 -42.53
CA ARG A 2 -31.67 -23.00 -42.20
C ARG A 2 -30.21 -23.31 -41.88
N ARG A 3 -29.31 -22.76 -42.70
CA ARG A 3 -27.87 -23.00 -42.66
C ARG A 3 -27.19 -22.07 -41.63
N LEU A 4 -26.18 -22.64 -40.98
CA LEU A 4 -24.85 -22.09 -40.61
C LEU A 4 -24.77 -20.71 -39.94
N THR A 5 -24.14 -20.69 -38.75
CA THR A 5 -22.82 -20.05 -38.54
C THR A 5 -22.22 -20.47 -37.20
N SER A 6 -21.08 -21.17 -37.24
CA SER A 6 -20.12 -21.19 -36.14
C SER A 6 -19.59 -19.77 -35.91
N GLY A 7 -19.48 -19.36 -34.65
CA GLY A 7 -18.80 -18.14 -34.24
C GLY A 7 -17.99 -18.42 -32.98
N ILE A 8 -16.71 -18.07 -33.06
CA ILE A 8 -15.60 -18.48 -32.20
C ILE A 8 -15.64 -17.82 -30.80
N ALA A 9 -15.03 -18.55 -29.87
CA ALA A 9 -14.71 -18.24 -28.49
C ALA A 9 -14.24 -16.81 -28.18
N PHE A 10 -14.54 -16.36 -26.96
CA PHE A 10 -13.64 -15.54 -26.15
C PHE A 10 -13.60 -16.10 -24.73
N LEU A 11 -12.58 -16.91 -24.46
CA LEU A 11 -12.20 -17.35 -23.12
C LEU A 11 -11.46 -16.17 -22.50
N LEU A 12 -12.20 -15.27 -21.84
CA LEU A 12 -11.63 -14.18 -21.06
C LEU A 12 -10.99 -14.81 -19.81
N ILE A 13 -9.73 -15.19 -19.93
CA ILE A 13 -8.85 -15.36 -18.77
C ILE A 13 -8.64 -13.95 -18.22
N GLY A 14 -9.57 -13.53 -17.36
CA GLY A 14 -9.40 -12.34 -16.57
C GLY A 14 -8.20 -12.57 -15.67
N ILE A 15 -7.07 -11.96 -16.02
CA ILE A 15 -6.02 -11.62 -15.08
C ILE A 15 -6.66 -10.57 -14.17
N GLY A 16 -7.44 -11.04 -13.20
CA GLY A 16 -8.00 -10.20 -12.18
C GLY A 16 -6.84 -9.71 -11.34
N SER A 17 -6.38 -8.48 -11.61
CA SER A 17 -5.70 -7.69 -10.60
C SER A 17 -6.62 -7.73 -9.38
N ALA A 18 -6.24 -8.49 -8.36
CA ALA A 18 -7.01 -8.57 -7.13
C ALA A 18 -6.92 -7.20 -6.46
N GLN A 19 -7.83 -6.28 -6.80
CA GLN A 19 -7.91 -5.00 -6.12
C GLN A 19 -8.14 -5.28 -4.64
N ALA A 20 -7.26 -4.74 -3.80
CA ALA A 20 -7.39 -4.84 -2.37
C ALA A 20 -8.78 -4.34 -1.94
N ALA A 21 -9.47 -5.09 -1.08
CA ALA A 21 -10.78 -4.68 -0.59
C ALA A 21 -10.71 -3.28 0.05
N PRO A 22 -11.71 -2.40 -0.17
CA PRO A 22 -11.74 -1.08 0.46
C PRO A 22 -11.57 -1.19 1.98
N GLY A 23 -10.71 -0.35 2.56
CA GLY A 23 -10.40 -0.37 4.00
C GLY A 23 -9.49 -1.51 4.47
N SER A 24 -9.06 -2.42 3.59
CA SER A 24 -8.02 -3.40 3.91
C SER A 24 -6.67 -2.74 4.20
N CYS A 25 -5.79 -3.47 4.90
CA CYS A 25 -4.43 -2.99 5.21
C CYS A 25 -3.68 -2.55 3.95
N ALA A 26 -3.77 -3.34 2.87
CA ALA A 26 -3.15 -3.01 1.58
C ALA A 26 -3.70 -1.72 0.95
N ALA A 27 -5.02 -1.53 0.96
CA ALA A 27 -5.66 -0.34 0.40
C ALA A 27 -5.29 0.94 1.19
N ARG A 28 -5.21 0.84 2.52
CA ARG A 28 -4.81 1.95 3.40
C ARG A 28 -3.33 2.28 3.25
N ALA A 29 -2.48 1.26 3.17
CA ALA A 29 -1.05 1.41 2.92
C ALA A 29 -0.77 2.13 1.58
N ALA A 30 -1.46 1.71 0.51
CA ALA A 30 -1.38 2.37 -0.79
C ALA A 30 -1.78 3.85 -0.68
N THR A 31 -2.95 4.13 -0.07
CA THR A 31 -3.44 5.50 0.14
C THR A 31 -2.43 6.37 0.93
N MET A 32 -1.83 5.82 1.99
CA MET A 32 -0.81 6.52 2.77
C MET A 32 0.42 6.85 1.92
N LEU A 33 0.93 5.89 1.14
CA LEU A 33 2.13 6.08 0.31
C LEU A 33 1.89 7.06 -0.85
N ASP A 34 0.74 6.99 -1.50
CA ASP A 34 0.33 7.95 -2.52
C ASP A 34 0.20 9.38 -1.95
N ALA A 35 -0.27 9.50 -0.71
CA ALA A 35 -0.32 10.78 -0.01
C ALA A 35 1.09 11.29 0.32
N LEU A 36 1.97 10.43 0.87
CA LEU A 36 3.37 10.76 1.14
C LEU A 36 4.13 11.17 -0.14
N GLY A 37 3.90 10.48 -1.25
CA GLY A 37 4.46 10.80 -2.57
C GLY A 37 4.02 12.16 -3.11
N ARG A 38 2.81 12.62 -2.76
CA ARG A 38 2.28 13.95 -3.11
C ARG A 38 2.58 15.02 -2.06
N ASN A 39 3.35 14.70 -1.01
CA ASN A 39 3.57 15.54 0.18
C ASN A 39 2.28 15.95 0.91
N ASP A 40 1.20 15.18 0.74
CA ASP A 40 -0.07 15.35 1.46
C ASP A 40 0.01 14.64 2.82
N TYR A 41 0.75 15.23 3.75
CA TYR A 41 0.95 14.65 5.08
C TYR A 41 -0.35 14.58 5.89
N ALA A 42 -1.35 15.39 5.58
CA ALA A 42 -2.64 15.33 6.24
C ALA A 42 -3.39 14.05 5.84
N ALA A 43 -3.46 13.74 4.54
CA ALA A 43 -4.05 12.49 4.06
C ALA A 43 -3.26 11.26 4.50
N ALA A 44 -1.92 11.32 4.50
CA ALA A 44 -1.10 10.21 4.99
C ALA A 44 -1.38 9.88 6.46
N LYS A 45 -1.55 10.91 7.30
CA LYS A 45 -1.89 10.75 8.72
C LYS A 45 -3.29 10.20 8.95
N ALA A 46 -4.24 10.41 8.03
CA ALA A 46 -5.60 9.90 8.18
C ALA A 46 -5.67 8.35 8.16
N GLU A 47 -4.67 7.69 7.58
CA GLU A 47 -4.57 6.23 7.55
C GLU A 47 -3.88 5.62 8.78
N MET A 48 -3.33 6.46 9.66
CA MET A 48 -2.62 6.04 10.86
C MET A 48 -3.59 5.60 11.95
N GLY A 49 -3.30 4.42 12.50
CA GLY A 49 -3.93 3.92 13.70
C GLY A 49 -3.41 4.62 14.97
N PRO A 50 -4.04 4.37 16.12
CA PRO A 50 -3.76 5.09 17.36
C PRO A 50 -2.29 5.07 17.80
N SER A 51 -1.53 4.02 17.49
CA SER A 51 -0.11 3.92 17.85
C SER A 51 0.78 4.93 17.11
N LEU A 52 0.33 5.43 15.97
CA LEU A 52 1.03 6.42 15.14
C LEU A 52 0.39 7.81 15.19
N GLN A 53 -0.67 8.00 16.00
CA GLN A 53 -1.35 9.29 16.11
C GLN A 53 -0.66 10.31 17.04
N ASP A 54 0.33 9.87 17.81
CA ASP A 54 1.17 10.77 18.60
C ASP A 54 1.97 11.72 17.68
N GLU A 55 2.03 13.01 18.04
CA GLU A 55 2.64 14.04 17.20
C GLU A 55 4.13 13.78 16.94
N GLN A 56 4.85 13.21 17.92
CA GLN A 56 6.26 12.88 17.76
C GLN A 56 6.42 11.69 16.79
N GLN A 57 5.56 10.68 16.87
CA GLN A 57 5.56 9.55 15.94
C GLN A 57 5.26 10.00 14.50
N GLN A 58 4.26 10.87 14.32
CA GLN A 58 3.93 11.45 13.01
C GLN A 58 5.11 12.22 12.41
N LYS A 59 5.74 13.09 13.21
CA LYS A 59 6.93 13.85 12.78
C LYS A 59 8.08 12.93 12.40
N MET A 60 8.30 11.86 13.17
CA MET A 60 9.35 10.88 12.89
C MET A 60 9.11 10.16 11.56
N LEU A 61 7.87 9.71 11.29
CA LEU A 61 7.53 9.03 10.05
C LEU A 61 7.70 9.96 8.83
N ILE A 62 7.24 11.20 8.92
CA ILE A 62 7.41 12.19 7.85
C ILE A 62 8.90 12.49 7.64
N SER A 63 9.66 12.69 8.70
CA SER A 63 11.11 12.96 8.61
C SER A 63 11.87 11.78 8.01
N MET A 64 11.49 10.55 8.35
CA MET A 64 12.03 9.32 7.77
C MET A 64 11.72 9.23 6.27
N TRP A 65 10.47 9.48 5.88
CA TRP A 65 10.06 9.50 4.47
C TRP A 65 10.87 10.53 3.66
N GLU A 66 10.95 11.75 4.17
CA GLU A 66 11.69 12.82 3.52
C GLU A 66 13.20 12.52 3.43
N ALA A 67 13.79 11.95 4.48
CA ALA A 67 15.19 11.53 4.47
C ALA A 67 15.42 10.43 3.42
N LEU A 68 14.46 9.51 3.28
CA LEU A 68 14.53 8.44 2.29
C LEU A 68 14.54 9.01 0.86
N VAL A 69 13.63 9.94 0.57
CA VAL A 69 13.55 10.62 -0.73
C VAL A 69 14.78 11.47 -1.01
N ARG A 70 15.24 12.26 -0.04
CA ARG A 70 16.35 13.20 -0.26
C ARG A 70 17.73 12.54 -0.30
N ASN A 71 17.98 11.58 0.59
CA ASN A 71 19.34 11.14 0.87
C ASN A 71 19.68 9.78 0.25
N ASN A 72 18.69 8.91 0.04
CA ASN A 72 18.97 7.51 -0.29
C ASN A 72 18.47 7.16 -1.70
N TRP A 73 17.18 7.35 -1.98
CA TRP A 73 16.54 6.72 -3.13
C TRP A 73 16.00 7.70 -4.17
N GLY A 74 16.03 9.01 -3.91
CA GLY A 74 15.48 10.01 -4.83
C GLY A 74 13.94 10.09 -4.77
N PRO A 75 13.31 10.87 -5.66
CA PRO A 75 11.85 11.02 -5.70
C PRO A 75 11.11 9.68 -5.77
N TYR A 76 10.05 9.58 -4.97
CA TYR A 76 9.11 8.47 -5.02
C TYR A 76 8.35 8.47 -6.34
N ARG A 77 8.19 7.29 -6.95
CA ARG A 77 7.43 7.13 -8.20
C ARG A 77 6.10 6.44 -7.96
N SER A 78 6.14 5.28 -7.32
CA SER A 78 5.00 4.37 -7.21
C SER A 78 5.29 3.24 -6.24
N HIS A 79 4.28 2.44 -5.96
CA HIS A 79 4.43 1.17 -5.27
C HIS A 79 3.87 0.01 -6.11
N GLY A 80 4.37 -1.19 -5.85
CA GLY A 80 3.83 -2.43 -6.38
C GLY A 80 2.63 -2.93 -5.58
N ASP A 81 2.17 -4.13 -5.92
CA ASP A 81 1.11 -4.82 -5.21
C ASP A 81 1.57 -5.31 -3.83
N ALA A 82 0.70 -5.21 -2.84
CA ALA A 82 0.96 -5.71 -1.50
C ALA A 82 0.97 -7.25 -1.47
N THR A 83 1.93 -7.83 -0.76
CA THR A 83 1.96 -9.24 -0.42
C THR A 83 1.66 -9.41 1.07
N THR A 84 0.63 -10.16 1.42
CA THR A 84 0.34 -10.50 2.83
C THR A 84 1.42 -11.43 3.37
N LEU A 85 2.10 -11.01 4.44
CA LEU A 85 3.06 -11.81 5.18
C LEU A 85 2.41 -12.56 6.34
N VAL A 86 1.47 -11.91 7.04
CA VAL A 86 0.72 -12.45 8.17
C VAL A 86 -0.71 -11.93 8.10
N ASP A 87 -1.67 -12.79 8.36
CA ASP A 87 -3.06 -12.40 8.64
C ASP A 87 -3.66 -13.41 9.62
N ASP A 88 -3.80 -13.00 10.88
CA ASP A 88 -4.32 -13.85 11.97
C ASP A 88 -5.71 -13.41 12.46
N GLY A 89 -6.37 -12.51 11.71
CA GLY A 89 -7.66 -11.91 12.07
C GLY A 89 -7.56 -10.81 13.14
N THR A 90 -6.39 -10.60 13.74
CA THR A 90 -6.11 -9.53 14.70
C THR A 90 -5.16 -8.51 14.10
N VAL A 91 -4.07 -8.98 13.51
CA VAL A 91 -3.04 -8.20 12.82
C VAL A 91 -2.91 -8.72 11.39
N THR A 92 -2.90 -7.77 10.45
CA THR A 92 -2.51 -8.03 9.07
C THR A 92 -1.16 -7.34 8.84
N ARG A 93 -0.15 -8.11 8.44
CA ARG A 93 1.15 -7.59 8.04
C ARG A 93 1.36 -7.82 6.56
N ILE A 94 1.72 -6.77 5.84
CA ILE A 94 1.98 -6.80 4.41
C ILE A 94 3.41 -6.35 4.12
N ARG A 95 3.95 -6.84 3.00
CA ARG A 95 5.11 -6.26 2.32
C ARG A 95 4.64 -5.52 1.09
N LEU A 96 5.18 -4.35 0.85
CA LEU A 96 4.80 -3.50 -0.27
C LEU A 96 6.05 -2.97 -0.97
N PRO A 97 6.29 -3.33 -2.24
CA PRO A 97 7.43 -2.84 -3.02
C PRO A 97 7.30 -1.34 -3.27
N LEU A 98 8.37 -0.59 -3.03
CA LEU A 98 8.44 0.85 -3.26
C LEU A 98 9.43 1.15 -4.37
N GLN A 99 9.04 2.02 -5.29
CA GLN A 99 9.84 2.39 -6.46
C GLN A 99 10.22 3.86 -6.37
N PHE A 100 11.52 4.11 -6.39
CA PHE A 100 12.09 5.46 -6.37
C PHE A 100 13.03 5.65 -7.55
N ASN A 101 13.41 6.90 -7.81
CA ASN A 101 14.27 7.24 -8.94
C ASN A 101 15.63 6.54 -8.95
N HIS A 102 16.24 6.31 -7.79
CA HIS A 102 17.58 5.74 -7.66
C HIS A 102 17.57 4.27 -7.23
N GLY A 103 16.39 3.64 -7.13
CA GLY A 103 16.27 2.22 -6.85
C GLY A 103 14.95 1.87 -6.17
N ASP A 104 14.79 0.58 -5.88
CA ASP A 104 13.58 0.04 -5.28
C ASP A 104 13.90 -0.54 -3.89
N THR A 105 12.96 -0.44 -2.97
CA THR A 105 13.02 -0.98 -1.59
C THR A 105 11.67 -1.59 -1.23
N ASN A 106 11.50 -2.11 -0.02
CA ASN A 106 10.23 -2.64 0.46
C ASN A 106 9.83 -1.95 1.77
N ALA A 107 8.54 -1.68 1.92
CA ALA A 107 7.95 -1.41 3.22
C ALA A 107 7.33 -2.69 3.79
N THR A 108 7.46 -2.89 5.09
CA THR A 108 6.62 -3.79 5.87
C THR A 108 5.65 -2.93 6.67
N ILE A 109 4.36 -3.19 6.53
CA ILE A 109 3.29 -2.41 7.15
C ILE A 109 2.42 -3.37 7.95
N SER A 110 2.13 -3.02 9.20
CA SER A 110 1.23 -3.78 10.07
C SER A 110 -0.03 -2.96 10.33
N CYS A 111 -1.19 -3.60 10.20
CA CYS A 111 -2.49 -3.03 10.52
C CYS A 111 -3.21 -3.90 11.53
N HIS A 112 -4.03 -3.28 12.38
CA HIS A 112 -4.77 -4.02 13.41
C HIS A 112 -6.29 -3.93 13.18
N ALA A 113 -6.95 -5.08 13.19
CA ALA A 113 -8.39 -5.20 12.92
C ALA A 113 -9.26 -4.39 13.91
N LYS A 114 -8.84 -4.28 15.18
CA LYS A 114 -9.53 -3.49 16.21
C LYS A 114 -9.55 -1.98 15.91
N ASN A 115 -8.60 -1.52 15.11
CA ASN A 115 -8.47 -0.13 14.68
C ASN A 115 -9.09 0.08 13.29
N GLY A 116 -10.04 -0.77 12.88
CA GLY A 116 -10.67 -0.71 11.56
C GLY A 116 -9.70 -0.95 10.40
N GLY A 117 -8.60 -1.67 10.65
CA GLY A 117 -7.55 -1.91 9.67
C GLY A 117 -6.56 -0.76 9.49
N ALA A 118 -6.58 0.26 10.36
CA ALA A 118 -5.61 1.35 10.33
C ALA A 118 -4.17 0.88 10.53
N ILE A 119 -3.21 1.67 10.04
CA ILE A 119 -1.79 1.34 10.05
C ILE A 119 -1.22 1.63 11.43
N ASP A 120 -0.72 0.60 12.11
CA ASP A 120 -0.14 0.74 13.45
C ASP A 120 1.39 0.73 13.44
N GLU A 121 2.00 0.28 12.34
CA GLU A 121 3.45 0.18 12.18
C GLU A 121 3.83 0.29 10.69
N LEU A 122 4.90 1.02 10.40
CA LEU A 122 5.54 1.09 9.09
C LEU A 122 7.05 1.00 9.26
N VAL A 123 7.67 0.01 8.61
CA VAL A 123 9.11 -0.25 8.63
C VAL A 123 9.61 -0.33 7.20
N LEU A 124 10.73 0.33 6.90
CA LEU A 124 11.40 0.29 5.59
C LEU A 124 12.59 -0.68 5.66
N LEU A 125 12.78 -1.47 4.60
CA LEU A 125 13.77 -2.56 4.52
C LEU A 125 14.86 -2.31 3.47
#